data_AF-A0A2P5XMU3-F1
#
_entry.id   AF-A0A2P5XMU3-F1
#
_cell.length_a   1.000
_cell.length_b   1.000
_cell.length_c   1.000
_cell.angle_alpha   90.00
_cell.angle_beta   90.00
_cell.angle_gamma   90.00
#
_symmetry.space_group_name_H-M   'P 1'
#
loop_
_entity.id
_entity.type
_entity.pdbx_description
1 polymer ?
#
loop_
_entity_poly.entity_id
_entity_poly.type
_entity_poly.pdbx_seq_one_letter_code
_entity_poly.pdbx_strand_id
1 'polypeptide(L)'
;MSSSCHDEFKDVLELTEAIKSKDRESETYISEIETIGQAYEDMQTQNQHLLQQMTERDDYNIKLVSESVKTKQAHSFLLSEKQALARQLKQVNSSIESVKMRIGQSEEQIKVCLTDAVKFTQEDRHFMISLETAKWELADAEKEFKWLKSAAASSEKDYEQLQRKVDEFQMKLDKEQSQRKKLEEELDELNSKVAELSSETGETAIQKLQDEIKNCKNILKCGVCFDRPKEVVIVKCYHLFCNPCIQRNLEIRHRKCPGCGTAFGQNDVRFVKI
;
A
#
# COMPACT_ATOMS: atom_id res chain seq x y z
N MET A 1 -37.17 -113.26 -156.85
CA MET A 1 -36.86 -111.81 -156.92
C MET A 1 -37.78 -110.95 -156.06
N SER A 2 -38.93 -111.46 -155.61
CA SER A 2 -39.87 -110.76 -154.70
C SER A 2 -39.50 -110.79 -153.21
N SER A 3 -38.60 -111.67 -152.77
CA SER A 3 -38.16 -111.75 -151.36
C SER A 3 -37.09 -110.71 -150.98
N SER A 4 -36.18 -110.37 -151.90
CA SER A 4 -35.06 -109.43 -151.66
C SER A 4 -35.50 -107.98 -151.52
N CYS A 5 -36.54 -107.57 -152.26
CA CYS A 5 -37.10 -106.23 -152.17
C CYS A 5 -37.97 -106.05 -150.90
N HIS A 6 -38.47 -107.16 -150.33
CA HIS A 6 -39.17 -107.16 -149.05
C HIS A 6 -38.19 -107.06 -147.87
N ASP A 7 -37.02 -107.70 -147.97
CA ASP A 7 -35.94 -107.57 -146.98
C ASP A 7 -35.32 -106.15 -146.98
N GLU A 8 -35.04 -105.54 -148.14
CA GLU A 8 -34.52 -104.15 -148.19
C GLU A 8 -35.53 -103.12 -147.64
N PHE A 9 -36.83 -103.31 -147.88
CA PHE A 9 -37.88 -102.44 -147.34
C PHE A 9 -38.05 -102.62 -145.82
N LYS A 10 -37.85 -103.85 -145.34
CA LYS A 10 -37.84 -104.18 -143.91
C LYS A 10 -36.63 -103.59 -143.19
N ASP A 11 -35.44 -103.66 -143.78
CA ASP A 11 -34.21 -103.07 -143.24
C ASP A 11 -34.30 -101.53 -143.15
N VAL A 12 -34.88 -100.87 -144.16
CA VAL A 12 -35.12 -99.41 -144.13
C VAL A 12 -36.13 -99.04 -143.04
N LEU A 13 -37.17 -99.86 -142.83
CA LEU A 13 -38.14 -99.68 -141.75
C LEU A 13 -37.51 -99.87 -140.35
N GLU A 14 -36.66 -100.89 -140.19
CA GLU A 14 -35.92 -101.15 -138.95
C GLU A 14 -34.93 -100.02 -138.62
N LEU A 15 -34.18 -99.53 -139.61
CA LEU A 15 -33.30 -98.36 -139.44
C LEU A 15 -34.07 -97.08 -139.13
N THR A 16 -35.24 -96.87 -139.76
CA THR A 16 -36.10 -95.72 -139.50
C THR A 16 -36.67 -95.74 -138.07
N GLU A 17 -37.06 -96.91 -137.57
CA GLU A 17 -37.53 -97.06 -136.19
C GLU A 17 -36.39 -96.90 -135.18
N ALA A 18 -35.19 -97.39 -135.49
CA ALA A 18 -33.99 -97.18 -134.69
C ALA A 18 -33.61 -95.69 -134.58
N ILE A 19 -33.68 -94.93 -135.69
CA ILE A 19 -33.47 -93.48 -135.70
C ILE A 19 -34.51 -92.79 -134.81
N LYS A 20 -35.80 -93.10 -134.96
CA LYS A 20 -36.85 -92.56 -134.09
C LYS A 20 -36.66 -92.88 -132.62
N SER A 21 -36.16 -94.07 -132.28
CA SER A 21 -35.81 -94.44 -130.91
C SER A 21 -34.67 -93.57 -130.38
N LYS A 22 -33.62 -93.35 -131.18
CA LYS A 22 -32.50 -92.48 -130.81
C LYS A 22 -32.88 -91.01 -130.72
N ASP A 23 -33.78 -90.52 -131.57
CA ASP A 23 -34.33 -89.17 -131.47
C ASP A 23 -35.11 -88.99 -130.15
N ARG A 24 -35.96 -89.95 -129.78
CA ARG A 24 -36.68 -89.93 -128.48
C ARG A 24 -35.73 -89.98 -127.28
N GLU A 25 -34.68 -90.82 -127.35
CA GLU A 25 -33.64 -90.86 -126.31
C GLU A 25 -32.91 -89.50 -126.22
N SER A 26 -32.58 -88.88 -127.36
CA SER A 26 -31.95 -87.57 -127.43
C SER A 26 -32.84 -86.47 -126.83
N GLU A 27 -34.14 -86.47 -127.16
CA GLU A 27 -35.12 -85.55 -126.56
C GLU A 27 -35.21 -85.74 -125.03
N THR A 28 -35.15 -86.98 -124.55
CA THR A 28 -35.14 -87.29 -123.11
C THR A 28 -33.88 -86.73 -122.45
N TYR A 29 -32.69 -86.96 -123.02
CA TYR A 29 -31.45 -86.39 -122.50
C TYR A 29 -31.44 -84.86 -122.50
N ILE A 30 -31.98 -84.22 -123.54
CA ILE A 30 -32.12 -82.76 -123.59
C ILE A 30 -32.98 -82.29 -122.40
N SER A 31 -34.12 -82.92 -122.16
CA SER A 31 -35.00 -82.56 -121.04
C SER A 31 -34.35 -82.74 -119.67
N GLU A 32 -33.53 -83.79 -119.49
CA GLU A 32 -32.78 -84.02 -118.26
C GLU A 32 -31.66 -82.98 -118.07
N ILE A 33 -30.95 -82.62 -119.14
CA ILE A 33 -29.91 -81.58 -119.13
C ILE A 33 -30.53 -80.22 -118.79
N GLU A 34 -31.68 -79.88 -119.36
CA GLU A 34 -32.41 -78.64 -119.05
C GLU A 34 -32.85 -78.62 -117.57
N THR A 35 -33.37 -79.74 -117.06
CA THR A 35 -33.78 -79.87 -115.65
C THR A 35 -32.58 -79.71 -114.69
N ILE A 36 -31.46 -80.36 -115.00
CA ILE A 36 -30.22 -80.24 -114.21
C ILE A 36 -29.66 -78.82 -114.30
N GLY A 37 -29.69 -78.22 -115.49
CA GLY A 37 -29.26 -76.84 -115.73
C GLY A 37 -30.02 -75.85 -114.87
N GLN A 38 -31.36 -75.93 -114.86
CA GLN A 38 -32.21 -75.07 -114.02
C GLN A 38 -31.92 -75.27 -112.54
N ALA A 39 -31.82 -76.52 -112.07
CA ALA A 39 -31.51 -76.80 -110.67
C ALA A 39 -30.14 -76.25 -110.25
N TYR A 40 -29.15 -76.30 -111.15
CA TYR A 40 -27.83 -75.73 -110.94
C TYR A 40 -27.86 -74.19 -110.89
N GLU A 41 -28.60 -73.54 -111.79
CA GLU A 41 -28.79 -72.09 -111.80
C GLU A 41 -29.47 -71.62 -110.50
N ASP A 42 -30.55 -72.28 -110.07
CA ASP A 42 -31.25 -71.98 -108.82
C ASP A 42 -30.32 -72.11 -107.61
N MET A 43 -29.54 -73.20 -107.54
CA MET A 43 -28.53 -73.39 -106.50
C MET A 43 -27.45 -72.30 -106.55
N GLN A 44 -27.01 -71.90 -107.73
CA GLN A 44 -26.02 -70.84 -107.90
C GLN A 44 -26.56 -69.50 -107.40
N THR A 45 -27.80 -69.14 -107.72
CA THR A 45 -28.47 -67.94 -107.20
C THR A 45 -28.62 -68.01 -105.68
N GLN A 46 -29.03 -69.16 -105.14
CA GLN A 46 -29.14 -69.35 -103.69
C GLN A 46 -27.78 -69.18 -102.99
N ASN A 47 -26.71 -69.74 -103.55
CA ASN A 47 -25.36 -69.60 -103.02
C ASN A 47 -24.87 -68.14 -103.07
N GLN A 48 -25.16 -67.41 -104.14
CA GLN A 48 -24.85 -65.97 -104.22
C GLN A 48 -25.57 -65.17 -103.13
N HIS A 49 -26.86 -65.45 -102.91
CA HIS A 49 -27.63 -64.79 -101.86
C HIS A 49 -27.09 -65.12 -100.45
N LEU A 50 -26.77 -66.38 -100.17
CA LEU A 50 -26.16 -66.78 -98.90
C LEU A 50 -24.80 -66.10 -98.68
N LEU A 51 -23.98 -66.00 -99.73
CA LEU A 51 -22.69 -65.30 -99.66
C LEU A 51 -22.86 -63.81 -99.35
N GLN A 52 -23.87 -63.17 -99.96
CA GLN A 52 -24.20 -61.77 -99.68
C GLN A 52 -24.65 -61.59 -98.22
N GLN A 53 -25.56 -62.44 -97.72
CA GLN A 53 -26.01 -62.38 -96.33
C GLN A 53 -24.86 -62.59 -95.33
N MET A 54 -23.93 -63.50 -95.63
CA MET A 54 -22.74 -63.72 -94.79
C MET A 54 -21.83 -62.49 -94.77
N THR A 55 -21.60 -61.88 -95.94
CA THR A 55 -20.82 -60.63 -96.05
C THR A 55 -21.47 -59.49 -95.26
N GLU A 56 -22.77 -59.27 -95.43
CA GLU A 56 -23.51 -58.21 -94.71
C GLU A 56 -23.48 -58.41 -93.19
N ARG A 57 -23.63 -59.66 -92.73
CA ARG A 57 -23.53 -60.01 -91.31
C ARG A 57 -22.11 -59.77 -90.79
N ASP A 58 -21.09 -60.13 -91.56
CA ASP A 58 -19.69 -59.93 -91.16
C ASP A 58 -19.35 -58.43 -91.09
N ASP A 59 -19.83 -57.61 -92.03
CA ASP A 59 -19.71 -56.15 -91.97
C ASP A 59 -20.41 -55.55 -90.74
N TYR A 60 -21.61 -56.05 -90.41
CA TYR A 60 -22.32 -55.64 -89.21
C TYR A 60 -21.56 -56.02 -87.94
N ASN A 61 -21.00 -57.23 -87.87
CA ASN A 61 -20.18 -57.67 -86.75
C ASN A 61 -18.92 -56.81 -86.57
N ILE A 62 -18.25 -56.44 -87.67
CA ILE A 62 -17.09 -55.53 -87.64
C ILE A 62 -17.48 -54.17 -87.04
N LYS A 63 -18.63 -53.60 -87.45
CA LYS A 63 -19.14 -52.34 -86.89
C LYS A 63 -19.42 -52.45 -85.39
N LEU A 64 -20.12 -53.50 -84.96
CA LEU A 64 -20.41 -53.74 -83.55
C LEU A 64 -19.14 -53.89 -82.70
N VAL A 65 -18.14 -54.63 -83.19
CA VAL A 65 -16.86 -54.77 -82.47
C VAL A 65 -16.13 -53.43 -82.38
N SER A 66 -16.11 -52.65 -83.47
CA SER A 66 -15.51 -51.31 -83.48
C SER A 66 -16.17 -50.37 -82.47
N GLU A 67 -17.51 -50.35 -82.41
CA GLU A 67 -18.28 -49.57 -81.44
C GLU A 67 -18.05 -50.08 -80.01
N SER A 68 -18.00 -51.39 -79.79
CA SER A 68 -17.68 -51.98 -78.48
C SER A 68 -16.29 -51.58 -77.99
N VAL A 69 -15.29 -51.54 -78.87
CA VAL A 69 -13.93 -51.09 -78.51
C VAL A 69 -13.93 -49.60 -78.18
N LYS A 70 -14.56 -48.75 -79.01
CA LYS A 70 -14.65 -47.30 -78.79
C LYS A 70 -15.33 -46.98 -77.45
N THR A 71 -16.46 -47.63 -77.16
CA THR A 71 -17.18 -47.45 -75.90
C THR A 71 -16.38 -47.92 -74.68
N LYS A 72 -15.68 -49.06 -74.77
CA LYS A 72 -14.78 -49.54 -73.70
C LYS A 72 -13.63 -48.57 -73.44
N GLN A 73 -13.01 -48.03 -74.50
CA GLN A 73 -11.94 -47.04 -74.37
C GLN A 73 -12.44 -45.75 -73.71
N ALA A 74 -13.59 -45.22 -74.16
CA ALA A 74 -14.20 -44.04 -73.55
C ALA A 74 -14.56 -44.27 -72.07
N HIS A 75 -15.13 -45.43 -71.74
CA HIS A 75 -15.43 -45.80 -70.36
C HIS A 75 -14.15 -45.88 -69.49
N SER A 76 -13.09 -46.51 -70.00
CA SER A 76 -11.81 -46.58 -69.29
C SER A 76 -11.21 -45.20 -69.04
N PHE A 77 -11.30 -44.29 -70.02
CA PHE A 77 -10.84 -42.92 -69.88
C PHE A 77 -11.64 -42.18 -68.80
N LEU A 78 -12.98 -42.17 -68.90
CA LEU A 78 -13.86 -41.51 -67.91
C LEU A 78 -13.67 -42.08 -66.50
N LEU A 79 -13.42 -43.38 -66.37
CA LEU A 79 -13.14 -44.00 -65.08
C LEU A 79 -11.82 -43.47 -64.48
N SER A 80 -10.78 -43.34 -65.30
CA SER A 80 -9.49 -42.78 -64.86
C SER A 80 -9.61 -41.30 -64.46
N GLU A 81 -10.37 -40.51 -65.21
CA GLU A 81 -10.65 -39.11 -64.92
C GLU A 81 -11.46 -38.96 -63.61
N LYS A 82 -12.52 -39.75 -63.44
CA LYS A 82 -13.31 -39.80 -62.19
C LYS A 82 -12.42 -40.11 -60.98
N GLN A 83 -11.51 -41.07 -61.10
CA GLN A 83 -10.57 -41.41 -60.02
C GLN A 83 -9.58 -40.27 -59.74
N ALA A 84 -9.10 -39.58 -60.78
CA ALA A 84 -8.22 -38.42 -60.62
C ALA A 84 -8.94 -37.28 -59.88
N LEU A 85 -10.16 -36.94 -60.29
CA LEU A 85 -11.00 -35.94 -59.63
C LEU A 85 -11.31 -36.31 -58.18
N ALA A 86 -11.59 -37.58 -57.89
CA ALA A 86 -11.81 -38.04 -56.52
C ALA A 86 -10.58 -37.86 -55.62
N ARG A 87 -9.37 -38.08 -56.15
CA ARG A 87 -8.11 -37.83 -55.43
C ARG A 87 -7.91 -36.33 -55.19
N GLN A 88 -8.17 -35.49 -56.19
CA GLN A 88 -8.09 -34.03 -56.05
C GLN A 88 -9.08 -33.51 -55.00
N LEU A 89 -10.34 -33.99 -55.00
CA LEU A 89 -11.33 -33.64 -53.99
C LEU A 89 -10.88 -34.03 -52.59
N LYS A 90 -10.32 -35.24 -52.42
CA LYS A 90 -9.78 -35.68 -51.13
C LYS A 90 -8.65 -34.77 -50.66
N GLN A 91 -7.75 -34.37 -51.56
CA GLN A 91 -6.65 -33.45 -51.26
C GLN A 91 -7.18 -32.08 -50.84
N VAL A 92 -8.10 -31.49 -51.59
CA VAL A 92 -8.71 -30.19 -51.27
C VAL A 92 -9.43 -30.26 -49.92
N ASN A 93 -10.20 -31.32 -49.67
CA ASN A 93 -10.87 -31.51 -48.37
C ASN A 93 -9.88 -31.58 -47.20
N SER A 94 -8.75 -32.28 -47.36
CA SER A 94 -7.71 -32.32 -46.32
C SER A 94 -7.09 -30.94 -46.07
N SER A 95 -6.88 -30.14 -47.13
CA SER A 95 -6.40 -28.76 -47.01
C SER A 95 -7.43 -27.86 -46.33
N ILE A 96 -8.73 -28.01 -46.64
CA ILE A 96 -9.82 -27.28 -46.00
C ILE A 96 -9.86 -27.58 -44.50
N GLU A 97 -9.79 -28.85 -44.10
CA GLU A 97 -9.80 -29.22 -42.68
C GLU A 97 -8.57 -28.67 -41.93
N SER A 98 -7.39 -28.69 -42.56
CA SER A 98 -6.18 -28.06 -42.01
C SER A 98 -6.35 -26.54 -41.82
N VAL A 99 -6.93 -25.85 -42.80
CA VAL A 99 -7.22 -24.40 -42.70
C VAL A 99 -8.24 -24.13 -41.59
N LYS A 100 -9.32 -24.89 -41.51
CA LYS A 100 -10.32 -24.76 -40.44
C LYS A 100 -9.70 -24.93 -39.05
N MET A 101 -8.83 -25.93 -38.88
CA MET A 101 -8.13 -26.14 -37.62
C MET A 101 -7.26 -24.94 -37.23
N ARG A 102 -6.51 -24.37 -38.19
CA ARG A 102 -5.70 -23.17 -37.96
C ARG A 102 -6.55 -21.94 -37.63
N ILE A 103 -7.68 -21.76 -38.30
CA ILE A 103 -8.63 -20.67 -38.01
C ILE A 103 -9.14 -20.81 -36.57
N GLY A 104 -9.61 -22.00 -36.16
CA GLY A 104 -10.09 -22.23 -34.79
C GLY A 104 -9.02 -21.98 -33.72
N GLN A 105 -7.77 -22.37 -33.98
CA GLN A 105 -6.65 -22.07 -33.08
C GLN A 105 -6.38 -20.55 -32.98
N SER A 106 -6.41 -19.84 -34.11
CA SER A 106 -6.22 -18.39 -34.13
C SER A 106 -7.35 -17.66 -33.41
N GLU A 107 -8.61 -18.11 -33.57
CA GLU A 107 -9.76 -17.53 -32.87
C GLU A 107 -9.65 -17.71 -31.36
N GLU A 108 -9.18 -18.87 -30.89
CA GLU A 108 -8.97 -19.11 -29.47
C GLU A 108 -7.84 -18.23 -28.91
N GLN A 109 -6.73 -18.07 -29.65
CA GLN A 109 -5.66 -17.15 -29.26
C GLN A 109 -6.14 -15.69 -29.18
N ILE A 110 -6.98 -15.27 -30.12
CA ILE A 110 -7.58 -13.92 -30.10
C ILE A 110 -8.47 -13.74 -28.88
N LYS A 111 -9.29 -14.73 -28.50
CA LYS A 111 -10.12 -14.67 -27.29
C LYS A 111 -9.29 -14.51 -26.02
N VAL A 112 -8.19 -15.25 -25.90
CA VAL A 112 -7.26 -15.12 -24.77
C VAL A 112 -6.66 -13.72 -24.72
N CYS A 113 -6.13 -13.23 -25.85
CA CYS A 113 -5.55 -11.89 -25.95
C CYS A 113 -6.56 -10.78 -25.59
N LEU A 114 -7.80 -10.89 -26.06
CA LEU A 114 -8.87 -9.95 -25.72
C LEU A 114 -9.20 -9.98 -24.23
N THR A 115 -9.24 -11.16 -23.61
CA THR A 115 -9.50 -11.31 -22.17
C THR A 115 -8.40 -10.66 -21.35
N ASP A 116 -7.14 -10.85 -21.73
CA ASP A 116 -6.01 -10.25 -21.04
C ASP A 116 -5.95 -8.73 -21.24
N ALA A 117 -6.25 -8.25 -22.45
CA ALA A 117 -6.37 -6.81 -22.72
C ALA A 117 -7.43 -6.17 -21.81
N VAL A 118 -8.61 -6.79 -21.67
CA VAL A 118 -9.65 -6.30 -20.76
C VAL A 118 -9.16 -6.25 -19.30
N LYS A 119 -8.50 -7.31 -18.81
CA LYS A 119 -7.92 -7.32 -17.46
C LYS A 119 -6.92 -6.19 -17.24
N PHE A 120 -5.96 -6.02 -18.15
CA PHE A 120 -4.98 -4.93 -18.05
C PHE A 120 -5.64 -3.56 -18.08
N THR A 121 -6.67 -3.33 -18.91
CA THR A 121 -7.39 -2.06 -18.89
C THR A 121 -8.14 -1.81 -17.57
N GLN A 122 -8.61 -2.86 -16.90
CA GLN A 122 -9.25 -2.74 -15.60
C GLN A 122 -8.23 -2.43 -14.49
N GLU A 123 -7.08 -3.09 -14.51
CA GLU A 123 -5.96 -2.82 -13.60
C GLU A 123 -5.44 -1.39 -13.77
N ASP A 124 -5.24 -0.93 -15.00
CA ASP A 124 -4.79 0.44 -15.31
C ASP A 124 -5.79 1.49 -14.79
N ARG A 125 -7.10 1.26 -14.95
CA ARG A 125 -8.14 2.12 -14.35
C ARG A 125 -8.05 2.14 -12.82
N HIS A 126 -7.80 0.99 -12.19
CA HIS A 126 -7.66 0.91 -10.74
C HIS A 126 -6.41 1.68 -10.26
N PHE A 127 -5.28 1.54 -10.97
CA PHE A 127 -4.06 2.30 -10.68
C PHE A 127 -4.27 3.81 -10.86
N MET A 128 -4.97 4.23 -11.91
CA MET A 128 -5.30 5.63 -12.15
C MET A 128 -6.12 6.21 -10.97
N ILE A 129 -7.17 5.52 -10.54
CA ILE A 129 -7.99 5.96 -9.39
C ILE A 129 -7.16 6.03 -8.10
N SER A 130 -6.34 5.02 -7.85
CA SER A 130 -5.48 4.96 -6.66
C SER A 130 -4.45 6.09 -6.67
N LEU A 131 -3.86 6.39 -7.83
CA LEU A 131 -2.91 7.48 -8.01
C LEU A 131 -3.56 8.85 -7.77
N GLU A 132 -4.75 9.10 -8.33
CA GLU A 132 -5.47 10.35 -8.09
C GLU A 132 -5.88 10.51 -6.62
N THR A 133 -6.27 9.41 -5.96
CA THR A 133 -6.56 9.41 -4.52
C THR A 133 -5.31 9.78 -3.70
N ALA A 134 -4.18 9.12 -3.97
CA ALA A 134 -2.91 9.39 -3.28
C ALA A 134 -2.42 10.83 -3.52
N LYS A 135 -2.62 11.39 -4.73
CA LYS A 135 -2.30 12.80 -5.01
C LYS A 135 -3.14 13.75 -4.18
N TRP A 136 -4.44 13.47 -4.04
CA TRP A 136 -5.34 14.28 -3.23
C TRP A 136 -4.95 14.25 -1.75
N GLU A 137 -4.68 13.05 -1.20
CA GLU A 137 -4.20 12.87 0.18
C GLU A 137 -2.87 13.57 0.44
N LEU A 138 -1.92 13.48 -0.51
CA LEU A 138 -0.64 14.19 -0.41
C LEU A 138 -0.84 15.71 -0.36
N ALA A 139 -1.70 16.25 -1.24
CA ALA A 139 -1.99 17.67 -1.27
C ALA A 139 -2.66 18.16 0.02
N ASP A 140 -3.46 17.32 0.67
CA ASP A 140 -4.07 17.63 1.97
C ASP A 140 -3.02 17.60 3.10
N ALA A 141 -2.20 16.55 3.17
CA ALA A 141 -1.10 16.44 4.12
C ALA A 141 -0.08 17.59 3.99
N GLU A 142 0.18 18.07 2.77
CA GLU A 142 1.04 19.24 2.54
C GLU A 142 0.43 20.53 3.12
N LYS A 143 -0.89 20.70 3.09
CA LYS A 143 -1.56 21.85 3.71
C LYS A 143 -1.46 21.78 5.23
N GLU A 144 -1.74 20.62 5.80
CA GLU A 144 -1.61 20.36 7.24
C GLU A 144 -0.18 20.60 7.73
N PHE A 145 0.82 20.09 6.98
CA PHE A 145 2.23 20.34 7.29
C PHE A 145 2.57 21.83 7.28
N LYS A 146 2.11 22.59 6.28
CA LYS A 146 2.33 24.05 6.22
C LYS A 146 1.68 24.77 7.41
N TRP A 147 0.48 24.37 7.80
CA TRP A 147 -0.22 24.93 8.96
C TRP A 147 0.53 24.62 10.27
N LEU A 148 0.87 23.35 10.52
CA LEU A 148 1.63 22.92 11.69
C LEU A 148 2.99 23.63 11.79
N LYS A 149 3.68 23.80 10.66
CA LYS A 149 4.95 24.52 10.61
C LYS A 149 4.80 25.98 11.03
N SER A 150 3.75 26.67 10.57
CA SER A 150 3.46 28.04 11.00
C SER A 150 3.11 28.11 12.49
N ALA A 151 2.33 27.16 13.01
CA ALA A 151 1.97 27.08 14.41
C ALA A 151 3.19 26.80 15.32
N ALA A 152 4.10 25.92 14.89
CA ALA A 152 5.36 25.66 15.58
C ALA A 152 6.23 26.92 15.63
N ALA A 153 6.36 27.64 14.51
CA ALA A 153 7.13 28.88 14.46
C ALA A 153 6.56 30.00 15.35
N SER A 154 5.22 30.10 15.50
CA SER A 154 4.63 31.03 16.46
C SER A 154 4.89 30.60 17.90
N SER A 155 4.72 29.32 18.21
CA SER A 155 4.98 28.79 19.56
C SER A 155 6.45 28.94 19.96
N GLU A 156 7.39 28.80 19.03
CA GLU A 156 8.82 29.01 19.26
C GLU A 156 9.12 30.47 19.62
N LYS A 157 8.51 31.44 18.92
CA LYS A 157 8.63 32.86 19.28
C LYS A 157 8.05 33.18 20.66
N ASP A 158 6.91 32.59 20.99
CA ASP A 158 6.29 32.75 22.31
C ASP A 158 7.18 32.17 23.41
N TYR A 159 7.79 31.01 23.16
CA TYR A 159 8.77 30.39 24.05
C TYR A 159 10.02 31.27 24.23
N GLU A 160 10.60 31.79 23.16
CA GLU A 160 11.72 32.73 23.22
C GLU A 160 11.37 34.02 24.00
N GLN A 161 10.14 34.51 23.86
CA GLN A 161 9.67 35.66 24.63
C GLN A 161 9.51 35.32 26.11
N LEU A 162 8.97 34.14 26.43
CA LEU A 162 8.81 33.69 27.80
C LEU A 162 10.17 33.46 28.46
N GLN A 163 11.13 32.86 27.75
CA GLN A 163 12.49 32.67 28.21
C GLN A 163 13.16 34.00 28.57
N ARG A 164 13.04 35.02 27.70
CA ARG A 164 13.54 36.37 28.00
C ARG A 164 12.94 36.97 29.27
N LYS A 165 11.63 36.77 29.50
CA LYS A 165 10.97 37.21 30.74
C LYS A 165 11.48 36.46 31.96
N VAL A 166 11.71 35.16 31.84
CA VAL A 166 12.30 34.34 32.91
C VAL A 166 13.69 34.87 33.26
N ASP A 167 14.54 35.15 32.26
CA ASP A 167 15.87 35.70 32.48
C ASP A 167 15.80 37.10 33.14
N GLU A 168 14.89 37.98 32.70
CA GLU A 168 14.65 39.28 33.33
C GLU A 168 14.21 39.15 34.81
N PHE A 169 13.31 38.21 35.11
CA PHE A 169 12.88 37.96 36.48
C PHE A 169 14.01 37.36 37.33
N GLN A 170 14.84 36.49 36.76
CA GLN A 170 16.01 35.95 37.43
C GLN A 170 16.99 37.06 37.78
N MET A 171 17.29 37.98 36.85
CA MET A 171 18.16 39.13 37.13
C MET A 171 17.58 40.05 38.21
N LYS A 172 16.26 40.28 38.22
CA LYS A 172 15.59 41.04 39.30
C LYS A 172 15.72 40.32 40.63
N LEU A 173 15.47 39.01 40.65
CA LEU A 173 15.60 38.19 41.85
C LEU A 173 17.03 38.24 42.41
N ASP A 174 18.05 38.08 41.58
CA ASP A 174 19.46 38.13 41.99
C ASP A 174 19.84 39.52 42.53
N LYS A 175 19.29 40.58 41.94
CA LYS A 175 19.47 41.96 42.42
C LYS A 175 18.83 42.17 43.79
N GLU A 176 17.58 41.75 43.97
CA GLU A 176 16.88 41.84 45.25
C GLU A 176 17.58 41.00 46.33
N GLN A 177 18.04 39.79 45.99
CA GLN A 177 18.85 38.96 46.90
C GLN A 177 20.16 39.65 47.31
N SER A 178 20.86 40.27 46.37
CA SER A 178 22.08 41.02 46.64
C SER A 178 21.82 42.25 47.51
N GLN A 179 20.71 42.95 47.29
CA GLN A 179 20.28 44.07 48.13
C GLN A 179 19.90 43.62 49.52
N ARG A 180 19.14 42.53 49.64
CA ARG A 180 18.78 41.92 50.92
C ARG A 180 20.03 41.57 51.71
N LYS A 181 21.02 40.93 51.07
CA LYS A 181 22.29 40.57 51.71
C LYS A 181 23.04 41.81 52.23
N LYS A 182 23.10 42.90 51.46
CA LYS A 182 23.71 44.16 51.92
C LYS A 182 22.98 44.76 53.12
N LEU A 183 21.64 44.77 53.09
CA LEU A 183 20.83 45.24 54.22
C LEU A 183 20.99 44.35 55.46
N GLU A 184 21.09 43.03 55.28
CA GLU A 184 21.42 42.08 56.35
C GLU A 184 22.81 42.38 56.94
N GLU A 185 23.83 42.60 56.11
CA GLU A 185 25.18 43.00 56.53
C GLU A 185 25.18 44.35 57.28
N GLU A 186 24.46 45.36 56.78
CA GLU A 186 24.30 46.67 57.45
C GLU A 186 23.57 46.54 58.79
N LEU A 187 22.55 45.68 58.87
CA LEU A 187 21.81 45.41 60.10
C LEU A 187 22.72 44.73 61.14
N ASP A 188 23.53 43.75 60.72
CA ASP A 188 24.51 43.09 61.59
C ASP A 188 25.58 44.06 62.09
N GLU A 189 26.06 44.97 61.24
CA GLU A 189 27.00 46.02 61.64
C GLU A 189 26.37 46.99 62.65
N LEU A 190 25.12 47.41 62.42
CA LEU A 190 24.40 48.28 63.34
C LEU A 190 24.12 47.57 64.68
N ASN A 191 23.71 46.30 64.65
CA ASN A 191 23.53 45.49 65.84
C ASN A 191 24.83 45.35 66.63
N SER A 192 25.97 45.17 65.94
CA SER A 192 27.29 45.15 66.57
C SER A 192 27.64 46.49 67.22
N LYS A 193 27.40 47.62 66.54
CA LYS A 193 27.57 48.97 67.10
C LYS A 193 26.67 49.23 68.30
N VAL A 194 25.41 48.79 68.24
CA VAL A 194 24.48 48.87 69.37
C VAL A 194 24.99 48.04 70.53
N ALA A 195 25.50 46.83 70.29
CA ALA A 195 26.09 45.99 71.32
C ALA A 195 27.32 46.66 71.98
N GLU A 196 28.22 47.26 71.20
CA GLU A 196 29.37 48.03 71.71
C GLU A 196 28.93 49.24 72.56
N LEU A 197 28.01 50.07 72.05
CA LEU A 197 27.49 51.24 72.77
C LEU A 197 26.73 50.84 74.05
N SER A 198 26.04 49.70 74.04
CA SER A 198 25.34 49.17 75.21
C SER A 198 26.32 48.66 76.27
N SER A 199 27.42 48.02 75.83
CA SER A 199 28.47 47.47 76.68
C SER A 199 29.29 48.56 77.39
N GLU A 200 29.71 49.62 76.68
CA GLU A 200 30.62 50.61 77.27
C GLU A 200 29.93 51.74 78.04
N THR A 201 28.73 52.16 77.60
CA THR A 201 28.06 53.36 78.15
C THR A 201 26.98 53.04 79.18
N GLY A 202 26.31 51.88 79.05
CA GLY A 202 25.22 51.50 79.94
C GLY A 202 25.70 51.14 81.34
N GLU A 203 26.67 50.22 81.44
CA GLU A 203 27.16 49.72 82.73
C GLU A 203 27.92 50.79 83.53
N THR A 204 28.74 51.61 82.86
CA THR A 204 29.54 52.66 83.53
C THR A 204 28.67 53.82 84.05
N ALA A 205 27.60 54.18 83.35
CA ALA A 205 26.67 55.21 83.80
C ALA A 205 25.78 54.73 84.96
N ILE A 206 25.32 53.47 84.92
CA ILE A 206 24.54 52.87 85.99
C ILE A 206 25.37 52.75 87.28
N GLN A 207 26.64 52.36 87.18
CA GLN A 207 27.52 52.22 88.34
C GLN A 207 27.80 53.56 89.03
N LYS A 208 28.02 54.64 88.26
CA LYS A 208 28.23 56.00 88.80
C LYS A 208 26.99 56.53 89.53
N LEU A 209 25.80 56.32 88.98
CA LEU A 209 24.55 56.72 89.63
C LEU A 209 24.29 55.93 90.93
N GLN A 210 24.64 54.63 90.97
CA GLN A 210 24.53 53.83 92.19
C GLN A 210 25.49 54.29 93.29
N ASP A 211 26.72 54.69 92.95
CA ASP A 211 27.69 55.22 93.90
C ASP A 211 27.29 56.60 94.45
N GLU A 212 26.71 57.48 93.62
CA GLU A 212 26.15 58.76 94.08
C GLU A 212 24.98 58.56 95.05
N ILE A 213 24.05 57.64 94.75
CA ILE A 213 22.93 57.30 95.65
C ILE A 213 23.46 56.76 96.99
N LYS A 214 24.50 55.92 96.96
CA LYS A 214 25.14 55.39 98.17
C LYS A 214 25.77 56.51 99.01
N ASN A 215 26.41 57.48 98.36
CA ASN A 215 27.04 58.60 99.05
C ASN A 215 25.99 59.53 99.71
N CYS A 216 24.90 59.85 99.01
CA CYS A 216 23.77 60.61 99.58
C CYS A 216 23.12 59.90 100.77
N LYS A 217 22.92 58.58 100.69
CA LYS A 217 22.37 57.79 101.81
C LYS A 217 23.27 57.81 103.05
N ASN A 218 24.60 57.87 102.90
CA ASN A 218 25.54 57.93 104.02
C ASN A 218 25.51 59.27 104.76
N ILE A 219 25.26 60.39 104.07
CA ILE A 219 25.17 61.74 104.69
C ILE A 219 24.00 61.83 105.69
N LEU A 220 22.92 61.09 105.44
CA LEU A 220 21.71 61.09 106.27
C LEU A 220 21.85 60.25 107.56
N LYS A 221 22.90 59.42 107.67
CA LYS A 221 23.15 58.60 108.87
C LYS A 221 23.83 59.41 109.98
N CYS A 222 23.52 59.09 111.22
CA CYS A 222 24.06 59.70 112.42
C CYS A 222 25.57 59.43 112.54
N GLY A 223 26.38 60.48 112.67
CA GLY A 223 27.85 60.37 112.78
C GLY A 223 28.38 59.75 114.07
N VAL A 224 27.52 59.26 114.97
CA VAL A 224 27.92 58.55 116.20
C VAL A 224 27.75 57.03 116.05
N CYS A 225 26.70 56.58 115.37
CA CYS A 225 26.44 55.15 115.18
C CYS A 225 26.58 54.68 113.72
N PHE A 226 26.68 55.61 112.75
CA PHE A 226 26.78 55.36 111.31
C PHE A 226 25.69 54.46 110.71
N ASP A 227 24.57 54.34 111.42
CA ASP A 227 23.53 53.36 111.13
C ASP A 227 22.15 54.02 111.08
N ARG A 228 21.74 54.65 112.18
CA ARG A 228 20.44 55.31 112.29
C ARG A 228 20.41 56.68 111.62
N PRO A 229 19.28 57.13 111.05
CA PRO A 229 19.15 58.47 110.50
C PRO A 229 19.36 59.54 111.59
N LYS A 230 19.71 60.74 111.15
CA LYS A 230 19.73 61.92 111.99
C LYS A 230 18.27 62.31 112.31
N GLU A 231 17.91 62.38 113.59
CA GLU A 231 16.53 62.60 114.06
C GLU A 231 16.43 63.74 115.09
N VAL A 232 17.55 64.12 115.69
CA VAL A 232 17.60 65.19 116.69
C VAL A 232 18.69 66.18 116.33
N VAL A 233 18.44 67.45 116.63
CA VAL A 233 19.40 68.54 116.55
C VAL A 233 19.68 69.08 117.95
N ILE A 234 20.95 69.35 118.22
CA ILE A 234 21.35 70.12 119.39
C ILE A 234 21.30 71.60 119.01
N VAL A 235 20.31 72.36 119.47
CA VAL A 235 20.05 73.74 118.98
C VAL A 235 21.17 74.73 119.29
N LYS A 236 22.07 74.41 120.22
CA LYS A 236 23.24 75.25 120.51
C LYS A 236 24.36 75.18 119.47
N CYS A 237 24.46 74.08 118.73
CA CYS A 237 25.53 73.89 117.74
C CYS A 237 25.04 73.33 116.41
N TYR A 238 23.73 73.14 116.24
CA TYR A 238 23.04 72.66 115.04
C TYR A 238 23.52 71.32 114.47
N HIS A 239 24.32 70.56 115.22
CA HIS A 239 24.72 69.22 114.82
C HIS A 239 23.57 68.23 115.02
N LEU A 240 23.35 67.39 114.01
CA LEU A 240 22.27 66.41 114.00
C LEU A 240 22.79 64.99 114.22
N PHE A 241 22.05 64.24 115.02
CA PHE A 241 22.38 62.87 115.41
C PHE A 241 21.11 62.04 115.57
N CYS A 242 21.27 60.74 115.85
CA CYS A 242 20.16 59.87 116.20
C CYS A 242 19.69 60.19 117.62
N ASN A 243 18.38 60.15 117.87
CA ASN A 243 17.84 60.40 119.22
C ASN A 243 18.49 59.47 120.27
N PRO A 244 18.63 58.14 120.04
CA PRO A 244 19.30 57.25 120.99
C PRO A 244 20.73 57.65 121.35
N CYS A 245 21.47 58.22 120.38
CA CYS A 245 22.87 58.59 120.52
C CYS A 245 23.05 59.80 121.45
N ILE A 246 22.10 60.73 121.40
CA ILE A 246 22.09 61.94 122.21
C ILE A 246 21.45 61.69 123.58
N GLN A 247 20.39 60.90 123.65
CA GLN A 247 19.83 60.48 124.95
C GLN A 247 20.86 59.74 125.80
N ARG A 248 21.61 58.79 125.21
CA ARG A 248 22.68 58.09 125.93
C ARG A 248 23.75 59.05 126.48
N ASN A 249 24.13 60.09 125.73
CA ASN A 249 25.07 61.12 126.22
C ASN A 249 24.50 61.92 127.41
N LEU A 250 23.21 62.24 127.39
CA LEU A 250 22.54 62.94 128.48
C LEU A 250 22.42 62.07 129.73
N GLU A 251 22.11 60.78 129.57
CA GLU A 251 22.01 59.80 130.66
C GLU A 251 23.33 59.61 131.40
N ILE A 252 24.45 59.47 130.67
CA ILE A 252 25.80 59.36 131.26
C ILE A 252 26.36 60.71 131.75
N ARG A 253 25.52 61.76 131.81
CA ARG A 253 25.86 63.14 132.18
C ARG A 253 26.99 63.77 131.36
N HIS A 254 27.26 63.24 130.17
CA HIS A 254 28.26 63.76 129.25
C HIS A 254 27.64 64.89 128.41
N ARG A 255 27.52 66.06 129.04
CA ARG A 255 26.86 67.26 128.51
C ARG A 255 27.70 68.01 127.46
N LYS A 256 28.27 67.30 126.48
CA LYS A 256 29.05 67.86 125.37
C LYS A 256 28.61 67.21 124.05
N CYS A 257 28.38 68.03 123.03
CA CYS A 257 27.97 67.57 121.70
C CYS A 257 29.03 66.61 121.12
N PRO A 258 28.65 65.41 120.62
CA PRO A 258 29.60 64.47 120.03
C PRO A 258 30.33 65.00 118.79
N GLY A 259 29.74 65.95 118.06
CA GLY A 259 30.33 66.49 116.84
C GLY A 259 31.32 67.62 117.05
N CYS A 260 31.11 68.47 118.08
CA CYS A 260 31.90 69.69 118.26
C CYS A 260 32.26 70.03 119.71
N GLY A 261 31.86 69.20 120.68
CA GLY A 261 32.19 69.39 122.09
C GLY A 261 31.42 70.51 122.81
N THR A 262 30.56 71.26 122.12
CA THR A 262 29.74 72.34 122.72
C THR A 262 28.83 71.79 123.81
N ALA A 263 28.78 72.47 124.96
CA ALA A 263 27.95 72.03 126.07
C ALA A 263 26.45 72.15 125.77
N PHE A 264 25.67 71.11 126.07
CA PHE A 264 24.22 71.09 125.84
C PHE A 264 23.47 70.35 126.96
N GLY A 265 22.22 70.74 127.21
CA GLY A 265 21.31 70.08 128.15
C GLY A 265 20.09 69.47 127.48
N GLN A 266 19.22 68.81 128.25
CA GLN A 266 17.98 68.20 127.75
C GLN A 266 17.10 69.18 126.97
N ASN A 267 17.03 70.43 127.42
CA ASN A 267 16.22 71.48 126.78
C ASN A 267 16.79 71.94 125.43
N ASP A 268 18.07 71.64 125.16
CA ASP A 268 18.76 72.01 123.94
C ASP A 268 18.64 70.93 122.84
N VAL A 269 17.92 69.84 123.10
CA VAL A 269 17.69 68.77 122.12
C VAL A 269 16.28 68.88 121.55
N ARG A 270 16.19 69.03 120.23
CA ARG A 270 14.92 69.07 119.50
C ARG A 270 14.89 67.97 118.46
N PHE A 271 13.74 67.33 118.28
CA PHE A 271 13.54 66.41 117.17
C PHE A 271 13.43 67.17 115.85
N VAL A 272 14.04 66.63 114.82
CA VAL A 272 13.97 67.11 113.43
C VAL A 272 13.44 65.97 112.58
N LYS A 273 12.40 66.23 111.81
CA LYS A 273 11.99 65.33 110.72
C LYS A 273 12.87 65.66 109.50
N ILE A 274 13.65 64.69 109.05
CA ILE A 274 14.45 64.74 107.82
C ILE A 274 13.77 63.89 106.76
#